data_AF-A0A1U7D1D0-F1
#
_entry.id   AF-A0A1U7D1D0-F1
#
_cell.length_a   1.000
_cell.length_b   1.000
_cell.length_c   1.000
_cell.angle_alpha   90.00
_cell.angle_beta   90.00
_cell.angle_gamma   90.00
#
_symmetry.space_group_name_H-M   'P 1'
#
loop_
_entity.id
_entity.type
_entity.pdbx_description
1 polymer ?
#
loop_
_entity_poly.entity_id
_entity_poly.type
_entity_poly.pdbx_seq_one_letter_code
_entity_poly.pdbx_strand_id
1 'polypeptide(L)'
;MSTLSVMTAAEMIRDAYADALGARVDTSIDIRGVQTHYMKDGTLVIPGTNEFSDWFDFNLQFGGQPMNGHGFEVVPGDSGTLWHGGFLEHAQIVYTFAKGLRPKFIVGHSLGAASAQIVGASLGIPAIAFAAPKTCQSRGRMHGEGWVLNICRVDDTVCHVPPSFLGFRNVGSLYWLTPDEVHPGEDHKIEHYMELLTLPRVQERVPMRWPR
;
A
#
# COMPACT_ATOMS: atom_id res chain seq x y z
N MET A 1 -22.91 -5.30 1.87
CA MET A 1 -21.79 -4.36 2.05
C MET A 1 -21.43 -3.78 0.69
N SER A 2 -20.98 -2.53 0.63
CA SER A 2 -20.44 -1.94 -0.62
C SER A 2 -19.10 -2.59 -0.96
N THR A 3 -18.80 -2.74 -2.26
CA THR A 3 -17.52 -3.26 -2.75
C THR A 3 -16.87 -2.27 -3.72
N LEU A 4 -15.55 -2.16 -3.71
CA LEU A 4 -14.76 -1.39 -4.66
C LEU A 4 -14.15 -2.31 -5.73
N SER A 5 -14.20 -1.88 -6.99
CA SER A 5 -13.51 -2.57 -8.09
C SER A 5 -11.99 -2.37 -7.97
N VAL A 6 -11.22 -3.46 -8.15
CA VAL A 6 -9.74 -3.37 -8.16
C VAL A 6 -9.25 -2.48 -9.29
N MET A 7 -9.86 -2.53 -10.48
CA MET A 7 -9.47 -1.65 -11.58
C MET A 7 -9.73 -0.19 -11.25
N THR A 8 -10.89 0.12 -10.66
CA THR A 8 -11.22 1.49 -10.23
C THR A 8 -10.27 2.00 -9.15
N ALA A 9 -9.84 1.15 -8.23
CA ALA A 9 -8.82 1.48 -7.25
C ALA A 9 -7.47 1.82 -7.92
N ALA A 10 -7.04 1.04 -8.92
CA ALA A 10 -5.83 1.32 -9.68
C ALA A 10 -5.93 2.64 -10.49
N GLU A 11 -7.08 2.92 -11.10
CA GLU A 11 -7.35 4.19 -11.78
C GLU A 11 -7.26 5.38 -10.82
N MET A 12 -7.77 5.26 -9.58
CA MET A 12 -7.63 6.32 -8.57
C MET A 12 -6.18 6.60 -8.22
N ILE A 13 -5.33 5.57 -8.13
CA ILE A 13 -3.89 5.75 -7.89
C ILE A 13 -3.22 6.43 -9.08
N ARG A 14 -3.47 5.96 -10.30
CA ARG A 14 -2.95 6.58 -11.53
C ARG A 14 -3.33 8.06 -11.58
N ASP A 15 -4.61 8.35 -11.34
CA ASP A 15 -5.13 9.72 -11.38
C ASP A 15 -4.55 10.57 -10.24
N ALA A 16 -4.21 9.99 -9.08
CA ALA A 16 -3.50 10.70 -8.01
C ALA A 16 -2.09 11.12 -8.45
N TYR A 17 -1.32 10.22 -9.07
CA TYR A 17 0.01 10.54 -9.59
C TYR A 17 -0.02 11.58 -10.72
N ALA A 18 -1.07 11.57 -11.54
CA ALA A 18 -1.25 12.51 -12.65
C ALA A 18 -1.88 13.86 -12.23
N ASP A 19 -2.09 14.10 -10.94
CA ASP A 19 -2.85 15.25 -10.41
C ASP A 19 -4.23 15.43 -11.09
N ALA A 20 -4.86 14.31 -11.44
CA ALA A 20 -6.10 14.20 -12.21
C ALA A 20 -7.30 13.76 -11.36
N LEU A 21 -7.18 13.73 -10.03
CA LEU A 21 -8.31 13.46 -9.13
C LEU A 21 -9.37 14.59 -9.22
N GLY A 22 -8.91 15.83 -9.32
CA GLY A 22 -9.73 17.01 -9.60
C GLY A 22 -10.92 17.19 -8.63
N ALA A 23 -12.09 17.51 -9.19
CA ALA A 23 -13.31 17.80 -8.41
C ALA A 23 -13.88 16.60 -7.62
N ARG A 24 -13.30 15.40 -7.74
CA ARG A 24 -13.70 14.21 -6.97
C ARG A 24 -13.13 14.23 -5.55
N VAL A 25 -12.08 15.01 -5.31
CA VAL A 25 -11.47 15.20 -3.98
C VAL A 25 -12.42 16.01 -3.10
N ASP A 26 -12.63 15.56 -1.88
CA ASP A 26 -13.30 16.30 -0.81
C ASP A 26 -12.28 17.07 0.03
N THR A 27 -11.27 16.36 0.53
CA THR A 27 -10.16 16.95 1.29
C THR A 27 -8.87 16.18 1.05
N SER A 28 -7.73 16.79 1.35
CA SER A 28 -6.41 16.18 1.19
C SER A 28 -5.45 16.69 2.25
N ILE A 29 -4.42 15.89 2.52
CA ILE A 29 -3.26 16.33 3.29
C ILE A 29 -2.00 16.06 2.50
N ASP A 30 -1.04 16.97 2.67
CA ASP A 30 0.36 16.79 2.32
C ASP A 30 1.17 17.26 3.53
N ILE A 31 1.57 16.30 4.36
CA ILE A 31 2.24 16.59 5.63
C ILE A 31 3.46 15.69 5.73
N ARG A 32 4.65 16.31 5.81
CA ARG A 32 5.93 15.60 5.97
C ARG A 32 6.14 14.50 4.91
N GLY A 33 5.72 14.77 3.66
CA GLY A 33 5.82 13.82 2.55
C GLY A 33 4.73 12.75 2.52
N VAL A 34 3.77 12.77 3.45
CA VAL A 34 2.57 11.92 3.42
C VAL A 34 1.48 12.64 2.64
N GLN A 35 1.21 12.15 1.43
CA GLN A 35 0.12 12.63 0.59
C GLN A 35 -1.07 11.68 0.66
N THR A 36 -2.25 12.22 0.95
CA THR A 36 -3.51 11.46 0.88
C THR A 36 -4.67 12.31 0.43
N HIS A 37 -5.59 11.69 -0.30
CA HIS A 37 -6.79 12.32 -0.83
C HIS A 37 -8.02 11.57 -0.36
N TYR A 38 -8.91 12.25 0.34
CA TYR A 38 -10.23 11.72 0.66
C TYR A 38 -11.21 12.14 -0.42
N MET A 39 -11.85 11.16 -1.02
CA MET A 39 -12.73 11.30 -2.17
C MET A 39 -14.19 11.47 -1.72
N LYS A 40 -15.00 12.19 -2.50
CA LYS A 40 -16.42 12.41 -2.22
C LYS A 40 -17.26 11.13 -2.13
N ASP A 41 -16.80 10.03 -2.72
CA ASP A 41 -17.46 8.73 -2.62
C ASP A 41 -17.17 8.01 -1.28
N GLY A 42 -16.23 8.53 -0.49
CA GLY A 42 -15.77 8.00 0.79
C GLY A 42 -14.50 7.15 0.70
N THR A 43 -13.82 7.11 -0.45
CA THR A 43 -12.54 6.39 -0.61
C THR A 43 -11.38 7.26 -0.15
N LEU A 44 -10.44 6.70 0.61
CA LEU A 44 -9.16 7.32 0.91
C LEU A 44 -8.09 6.78 -0.04
N VAL A 45 -7.47 7.66 -0.82
CA VAL A 45 -6.43 7.33 -1.80
C VAL A 45 -5.08 7.79 -1.25
N ILE A 46 -4.12 6.87 -1.24
CA ILE A 46 -2.78 7.06 -0.69
C ILE A 46 -1.77 6.73 -1.80
N PRO A 47 -1.36 7.71 -2.63
CA PRO A 47 -0.28 7.49 -3.57
C PRO A 47 1.03 7.17 -2.82
N GLY A 48 2.01 6.61 -3.53
CA GLY A 48 3.39 6.58 -3.05
C GLY A 48 4.04 7.96 -3.16
N THR A 49 5.25 8.09 -2.62
CA THR A 49 6.05 9.32 -2.74
C THR A 49 6.66 9.46 -4.14
N ASN A 50 6.82 10.69 -4.62
CA ASN A 50 7.53 11.01 -5.87
C ASN A 50 9.06 10.82 -5.76
N GLU A 51 9.59 10.78 -4.54
CA GLU A 51 11.02 10.54 -4.22
C GLU A 51 11.22 9.07 -3.80
N PHE A 52 10.54 8.16 -4.49
CA PHE A 52 10.36 6.76 -4.09
C PHE A 52 11.68 6.04 -3.78
N SER A 53 12.67 6.11 -4.67
CA SER A 53 13.99 5.49 -4.45
C SER A 53 14.66 6.01 -3.19
N ASP A 54 14.63 7.32 -3.00
CA ASP A 54 15.38 7.98 -1.94
C ASP A 54 14.76 7.70 -0.57
N TRP A 55 13.43 7.71 -0.49
CA TRP A 55 12.72 7.34 0.74
C TRP A 55 12.94 5.87 1.07
N PHE A 56 12.91 4.99 0.08
CA PHE A 56 13.04 3.56 0.29
C PHE A 56 14.47 3.15 0.62
N ASP A 57 15.47 3.73 -0.05
CA ASP A 57 16.88 3.55 0.27
C ASP A 57 17.22 4.12 1.64
N PHE A 58 16.62 5.25 2.03
CA PHE A 58 16.75 5.79 3.38
C PHE A 58 16.12 4.87 4.44
N ASN A 59 14.93 4.32 4.15
CA ASN A 59 14.23 3.46 5.09
C ASN A 59 14.74 2.03 5.14
N LEU A 60 15.36 1.50 4.09
CA LEU A 60 15.86 0.13 4.03
C LEU A 60 17.39 0.03 4.04
N GLN A 61 18.09 1.16 3.94
CA GLN A 61 19.55 1.31 4.00
C GLN A 61 20.32 0.41 2.99
N PHE A 62 19.89 0.37 1.72
CA PHE A 62 20.51 -0.49 0.70
C PHE A 62 21.95 -0.10 0.26
N GLY A 63 22.61 0.88 0.89
CA GLY A 63 23.87 1.48 0.41
C GLY A 63 25.00 1.74 1.41
N GLY A 64 24.93 1.25 2.66
CA GLY A 64 26.09 1.23 3.58
C GLY A 64 26.58 2.58 4.14
N GLN A 65 25.85 3.69 3.97
CA GLN A 65 26.13 4.94 4.69
C GLN A 65 25.12 5.12 5.83
N PRO A 66 25.56 5.21 7.10
CA PRO A 66 24.67 5.38 8.25
C PRO A 66 24.24 6.85 8.31
N MET A 67 23.23 7.21 7.53
CA MET A 67 22.40 8.38 7.82
C MET A 67 21.23 7.92 8.69
N ASN A 68 20.75 8.80 9.57
CA ASN A 68 19.66 8.64 10.57
C ASN A 68 18.31 8.09 10.03
N GLY A 69 18.29 6.94 9.34
CA GLY A 69 17.10 6.28 8.80
C GLY A 69 16.76 5.01 9.57
N HIS A 70 15.53 4.54 9.44
CA HIS A 70 15.03 3.39 10.21
C HIS A 70 15.75 2.08 9.88
N GLY A 71 16.25 1.90 8.65
CA GLY A 71 16.69 0.57 8.20
C GLY A 71 15.60 -0.48 8.45
N PHE A 72 15.97 -1.70 8.81
CA PHE A 72 14.99 -2.73 9.20
C PHE A 72 14.54 -2.62 10.67
N GLU A 73 14.51 -1.42 11.25
CA GLU A 73 14.00 -1.21 12.61
C GLU A 73 12.57 -1.72 12.74
N VAL A 74 12.33 -2.42 13.85
CA VAL A 74 11.03 -2.97 14.19
C VAL A 74 10.52 -2.32 15.45
N VAL A 75 9.33 -1.74 15.36
CA VAL A 75 8.67 -1.02 16.45
C VAL A 75 7.29 -1.60 16.72
N PRO A 76 6.87 -1.68 17.99
CA PRO A 76 5.50 -2.05 18.31
C PRO A 76 4.54 -0.89 18.01
N GLY A 77 3.42 -1.19 17.34
CA GLY A 77 2.25 -0.30 17.32
C GLY A 77 1.42 -0.44 18.59
N ASP A 78 0.36 0.37 18.73
CA ASP A 78 -0.51 0.41 19.92
C ASP A 78 -1.14 -0.94 20.29
N SER A 79 -1.34 -1.83 19.31
CA SER A 79 -1.86 -3.19 19.53
C SER A 79 -0.81 -4.20 20.00
N GLY A 80 0.46 -3.79 20.11
CA GLY A 80 1.61 -4.67 20.31
C GLY A 80 2.10 -5.38 19.04
N THR A 81 1.45 -5.15 17.89
CA THR A 81 1.95 -5.66 16.61
C THR A 81 3.29 -5.02 16.28
N LEU A 82 4.25 -5.85 15.88
CA LEU A 82 5.56 -5.45 15.37
C LEU A 82 5.49 -5.05 13.89
N TRP A 83 5.90 -3.81 13.60
CA TRP A 83 5.91 -3.18 12.29
C TRP A 83 7.31 -2.67 11.94
N HIS A 84 7.59 -2.51 10.65
CA HIS A 84 8.71 -1.71 10.20
C HIS A 84 8.55 -0.24 10.64
N GLY A 85 9.60 0.35 11.23
CA GLY A 85 9.60 1.72 11.77
C GLY A 85 9.08 2.76 10.79
N GLY A 86 9.73 2.91 9.65
CA GLY A 86 9.36 3.92 8.65
C GLY A 86 7.96 3.76 8.07
N PHE A 87 7.49 2.52 7.87
CA PHE A 87 6.13 2.29 7.38
C PHE A 87 5.08 2.61 8.46
N LEU A 88 5.39 2.34 9.72
CA LEU A 88 4.51 2.70 10.83
C LEU A 88 4.40 4.22 10.98
N GLU A 89 5.50 4.96 10.90
CA GLU A 89 5.48 6.43 11.01
C GLU A 89 4.60 7.06 9.93
N HIS A 90 4.78 6.64 8.67
CA HIS A 90 3.92 7.10 7.58
C HIS A 90 2.45 6.73 7.81
N ALA A 91 2.18 5.48 8.25
CA ALA A 91 0.83 5.01 8.52
C ALA A 91 0.15 5.74 9.70
N GLN A 92 0.88 6.23 10.70
CA GLN A 92 0.31 6.97 11.83
C GLN A 92 -0.28 8.33 11.41
N ILE A 93 0.37 9.01 10.46
CA ILE A 93 -0.15 10.25 9.89
C ILE A 93 -1.44 9.95 9.12
N VAL A 94 -1.42 8.94 8.25
CA VAL A 94 -2.61 8.49 7.50
C VAL A 94 -3.74 8.05 8.45
N TYR A 95 -3.42 7.31 9.50
CA TYR A 95 -4.39 6.82 10.48
C TYR A 95 -5.13 7.96 11.18
N THR A 96 -4.39 8.99 11.60
CA THR A 96 -4.96 10.17 12.27
C THR A 96 -5.98 10.86 11.38
N PHE A 97 -5.65 11.01 10.09
CA PHE A 97 -6.56 11.57 9.09
C PHE A 97 -7.77 10.67 8.83
N ALA A 98 -7.52 9.38 8.56
CA ALA A 98 -8.56 8.40 8.24
C ALA A 98 -9.58 8.21 9.38
N LYS A 99 -9.13 8.19 10.64
CA LYS A 99 -9.98 7.95 11.81
C LYS A 99 -11.09 8.99 11.96
N GLY A 100 -10.80 10.26 11.65
CA GLY A 100 -11.79 11.35 11.68
C GLY A 100 -12.80 11.26 10.54
N LEU A 101 -12.35 10.84 9.36
CA LEU A 101 -13.15 10.82 8.14
C LEU A 101 -14.01 9.55 7.97
N ARG A 102 -13.60 8.44 8.59
CA ARG A 102 -14.25 7.12 8.50
C ARG A 102 -14.46 6.67 7.04
N PRO A 103 -13.38 6.49 6.27
CA PRO A 103 -13.48 6.10 4.88
C PRO A 103 -14.21 4.76 4.71
N LYS A 104 -14.93 4.61 3.59
CA LYS A 104 -15.57 3.35 3.20
C LYS A 104 -14.55 2.35 2.65
N PHE A 105 -13.52 2.86 1.98
CA PHE A 105 -12.45 2.10 1.36
C PHE A 105 -11.13 2.84 1.50
N ILE A 106 -10.03 2.10 1.52
CA ILE A 106 -8.67 2.64 1.43
C ILE A 106 -8.00 2.05 0.19
N VAL A 107 -7.31 2.88 -0.57
CA VAL A 107 -6.51 2.44 -1.72
C VAL A 107 -5.11 3.01 -1.55
N GLY A 108 -4.10 2.16 -1.66
CA GLY A 108 -2.71 2.58 -1.57
C GLY A 108 -1.84 1.98 -2.66
N HIS A 109 -0.78 2.69 -3.02
CA HIS A 109 0.28 2.19 -3.90
C HIS A 109 1.65 2.40 -3.26
N SER A 110 2.57 1.44 -3.40
CA SER A 110 3.95 1.60 -2.93
C SER A 110 4.04 1.90 -1.42
N LEU A 111 4.67 2.99 -1.01
CA LEU A 111 4.65 3.48 0.38
C LEU A 111 3.22 3.72 0.90
N GLY A 112 2.34 4.23 0.04
CA GLY A 112 0.93 4.37 0.36
C GLY A 112 0.22 3.03 0.57
N ALA A 113 0.65 1.98 -0.12
CA ALA A 113 0.18 0.61 0.07
C ALA A 113 0.65 0.02 1.41
N ALA A 114 1.86 0.37 1.87
CA ALA A 114 2.32 0.05 3.23
C ALA A 114 1.35 0.62 4.28
N SER A 115 0.94 1.87 4.10
CA SER A 115 -0.04 2.53 4.98
C SER A 115 -1.44 1.94 4.86
N ALA A 116 -1.88 1.62 3.64
CA ALA A 116 -3.18 0.99 3.42
C ALA A 116 -3.29 -0.36 4.15
N GLN A 117 -2.22 -1.15 4.16
CA GLN A 117 -2.15 -2.39 4.94
C GLN A 117 -2.34 -2.14 6.45
N ILE A 118 -1.57 -1.21 7.02
CA ILE A 118 -1.57 -0.95 8.47
C ILE A 118 -2.90 -0.32 8.89
N VAL A 119 -3.34 0.73 8.19
CA VAL A 119 -4.54 1.50 8.55
C VAL A 119 -5.81 0.70 8.27
N GLY A 120 -5.89 -0.01 7.14
CA GLY A 120 -7.03 -0.86 6.79
C GLY A 120 -7.27 -1.95 7.84
N ALA A 121 -6.20 -2.66 8.25
CA ALA A 121 -6.30 -3.66 9.30
C ALA A 121 -6.68 -3.05 10.67
N SER A 122 -6.07 -1.91 11.03
CA SER A 122 -6.28 -1.26 12.33
C SER A 122 -7.70 -0.70 12.50
N LEU A 123 -8.28 -0.15 11.43
CA LEU A 123 -9.62 0.44 11.46
C LEU A 123 -10.73 -0.54 11.03
N GLY A 124 -10.38 -1.72 10.54
CA GLY A 124 -11.34 -2.68 9.97
C GLY A 124 -12.03 -2.15 8.72
N ILE A 125 -11.29 -1.40 7.89
CA ILE A 125 -11.80 -0.77 6.67
C ILE A 125 -11.22 -1.54 5.47
N PRO A 126 -12.05 -1.92 4.46
CA PRO A 126 -11.55 -2.60 3.29
C PRO A 126 -10.46 -1.79 2.57
N ALA A 127 -9.29 -2.39 2.40
CA ALA A 127 -8.13 -1.77 1.79
C ALA A 127 -7.62 -2.58 0.59
N ILE A 128 -7.28 -1.88 -0.50
CA ILE A 128 -6.61 -2.45 -1.68
C ILE A 128 -5.23 -1.81 -1.79
N ALA A 129 -4.19 -2.63 -1.74
CA ALA A 129 -2.80 -2.23 -1.66
C ALA A 129 -2.04 -2.76 -2.89
N PHE A 130 -1.62 -1.88 -3.78
CA PHE A 130 -0.84 -2.22 -4.97
C PHE A 130 0.65 -2.04 -4.71
N ALA A 131 1.47 -2.94 -5.26
CA ALA A 131 2.93 -2.84 -5.15
C ALA A 131 3.41 -2.72 -3.69
N ALA A 132 2.79 -3.51 -2.81
CA ALA A 132 2.86 -3.32 -1.38
C ALA A 132 4.13 -3.97 -0.79
N PRO A 133 4.99 -3.22 -0.05
CA PRO A 133 6.11 -3.82 0.68
C PRO A 133 5.61 -4.61 1.90
N LYS A 134 6.52 -5.36 2.52
CA LYS A 134 6.22 -6.23 3.67
C LYS A 134 6.31 -5.46 4.99
N THR A 135 5.19 -5.01 5.52
CA THR A 135 5.18 -4.08 6.65
C THR A 135 5.29 -4.71 8.03
N CYS A 136 4.92 -5.98 8.19
CA CYS A 136 4.70 -6.60 9.50
C CYS A 136 5.74 -7.68 9.81
N GLN A 137 6.29 -7.69 11.03
CA GLN A 137 7.17 -8.77 11.51
C GLN A 137 6.46 -9.74 12.48
N SER A 138 5.19 -9.50 12.79
CA SER A 138 4.44 -10.34 13.73
C SER A 138 4.07 -11.69 13.11
N ARG A 139 4.34 -12.79 13.84
CA ARG A 139 4.06 -14.16 13.38
C ARG A 139 2.57 -14.50 13.33
N GLY A 140 1.80 -13.98 14.27
CA GLY A 140 0.36 -14.22 14.36
C GLY A 140 -0.44 -13.32 13.42
N ARG A 141 -1.63 -13.79 13.01
CA ARG A 141 -2.63 -12.94 12.36
C ARG A 141 -3.18 -11.93 13.36
N MET A 142 -3.25 -10.69 12.95
CA MET A 142 -3.88 -9.61 13.70
C MET A 142 -5.38 -9.58 13.47
N HIS A 143 -6.08 -8.90 14.37
CA HIS A 143 -7.45 -8.51 14.10
C HIS A 143 -7.51 -7.58 12.88
N GLY A 144 -8.51 -7.76 12.03
CA GLY A 144 -8.73 -6.88 10.87
C GLY A 144 -7.89 -7.17 9.63
N GLU A 145 -6.90 -8.08 9.64
CA GLU A 145 -6.12 -8.39 8.43
C GLU A 145 -6.99 -8.88 7.26
N GLY A 146 -8.12 -9.50 7.55
CA GLY A 146 -9.09 -9.96 6.54
C GLY A 146 -9.70 -8.84 5.68
N TRP A 147 -9.52 -7.57 6.06
CA TRP A 147 -9.96 -6.40 5.29
C TRP A 147 -8.94 -5.93 4.26
N VAL A 148 -7.74 -6.49 4.22
CA VAL A 148 -6.66 -6.02 3.35
C VAL A 148 -6.44 -6.98 2.19
N LEU A 149 -6.41 -6.42 0.99
CA LEU A 149 -6.07 -7.07 -0.26
C LEU A 149 -4.78 -6.47 -0.82
N ASN A 150 -3.72 -7.26 -0.93
CA ASN A 150 -2.47 -6.88 -1.58
C ASN A 150 -2.40 -7.50 -2.97
N ILE A 151 -2.03 -6.69 -3.94
CA ILE A 151 -1.76 -7.10 -5.32
C ILE A 151 -0.34 -6.67 -5.63
N CYS A 152 0.53 -7.66 -5.79
CA CYS A 152 1.97 -7.48 -5.98
C CYS A 152 2.39 -8.18 -7.27
N ARG A 153 3.41 -7.67 -7.96
CA ARG A 153 4.02 -8.38 -9.09
C ARG A 153 5.26 -9.14 -8.65
N VAL A 154 5.49 -10.31 -9.23
CA VAL A 154 6.66 -11.14 -8.88
C VAL A 154 7.99 -10.50 -9.25
N ASP A 155 8.01 -9.66 -10.28
CA ASP A 155 9.19 -8.94 -10.76
C ASP A 155 9.38 -7.57 -10.08
N ASP A 156 8.43 -7.12 -9.27
CA ASP A 156 8.51 -5.86 -8.52
C ASP A 156 9.32 -6.03 -7.23
N THR A 157 10.53 -5.46 -7.22
CA THR A 157 11.49 -5.59 -6.12
C THR A 157 10.98 -5.03 -4.78
N VAL A 158 10.12 -4.01 -4.83
CA VAL A 158 9.54 -3.34 -3.65
C VAL A 158 8.67 -4.32 -2.87
N CYS A 159 7.95 -5.17 -3.59
CA CYS A 159 7.08 -6.18 -2.99
C CYS A 159 7.86 -7.25 -2.22
N HIS A 160 9.17 -7.38 -2.48
CA HIS A 160 10.01 -8.41 -1.86
C HIS A 160 10.69 -7.95 -0.58
N VAL A 161 10.66 -6.66 -0.28
CA VAL A 161 11.35 -6.09 0.87
C VAL A 161 10.38 -5.49 1.90
N PRO A 162 10.80 -5.39 3.16
CA PRO A 162 11.92 -6.08 3.80
C PRO A 162 11.93 -7.61 3.59
N PRO A 163 13.10 -8.26 3.58
CA PRO A 163 13.19 -9.69 3.26
C PRO A 163 12.42 -10.59 4.23
N SER A 164 11.75 -11.61 3.70
CA SER A 164 10.94 -12.53 4.52
C SER A 164 11.74 -13.42 5.47
N PHE A 165 13.03 -13.66 5.21
CA PHE A 165 13.89 -14.39 6.14
C PHE A 165 14.16 -13.61 7.44
N LEU A 166 13.95 -12.28 7.44
CA LEU A 166 13.94 -11.44 8.63
C LEU A 166 12.58 -11.43 9.35
N GLY A 167 11.63 -12.27 8.92
CA GLY A 167 10.30 -12.41 9.52
C GLY A 167 9.25 -11.44 8.99
N PHE A 168 9.58 -10.60 8.01
CA PHE A 168 8.63 -9.64 7.44
C PHE A 168 7.65 -10.29 6.47
N ARG A 169 6.40 -9.82 6.52
CA ARG A 169 5.27 -10.25 5.69
C ARG A 169 4.33 -9.10 5.39
N ASN A 170 3.51 -9.28 4.36
CA ASN A 170 2.34 -8.45 4.11
C ASN A 170 1.20 -8.76 5.10
N VAL A 171 0.27 -7.82 5.21
CA VAL A 171 -0.95 -7.93 6.04
C VAL A 171 -2.13 -8.31 5.17
N GLY A 172 -2.88 -9.34 5.54
CA GLY A 172 -4.10 -9.75 4.82
C GLY A 172 -3.86 -10.68 3.64
N SER A 173 -4.74 -10.60 2.64
CA SER A 173 -4.66 -11.43 1.44
C SER A 173 -3.57 -10.91 0.50
N LEU A 174 -2.83 -11.80 -0.15
CA LEU A 174 -1.75 -11.45 -1.08
C LEU A 174 -1.90 -12.21 -2.38
N TYR A 175 -1.95 -11.49 -3.49
CA TYR A 175 -2.01 -12.04 -4.84
C TYR A 175 -0.78 -11.58 -5.62
N TRP A 176 0.05 -12.56 -6.00
CA TRP A 176 1.20 -12.35 -6.87
C TRP A 176 0.78 -12.46 -8.33
N LEU A 177 1.03 -11.40 -9.08
CA LEU A 177 0.83 -11.34 -10.52
C LEU A 177 2.15 -11.69 -11.23
N THR A 178 2.06 -12.50 -12.27
CA THR A 178 3.20 -12.83 -13.13
C THR A 178 2.99 -12.15 -14.48
N PRO A 179 3.83 -11.17 -14.84
CA PRO A 179 3.75 -10.55 -16.15
C PRO A 179 4.28 -11.48 -17.24
N ASP A 180 3.83 -11.25 -18.48
CA ASP A 180 4.39 -11.94 -19.65
C ASP A 180 5.78 -11.37 -20.01
N GLU A 181 5.97 -10.06 -19.79
CA GLU A 181 7.23 -9.35 -20.01
C GLU A 181 7.64 -8.62 -18.73
N VAL A 182 8.94 -8.64 -18.42
CA VAL A 182 9.52 -7.89 -17.30
C VAL A 182 9.82 -6.47 -17.78
N HIS A 183 9.53 -5.47 -16.94
CA HIS A 183 9.87 -4.07 -17.20
C HIS A 183 10.86 -3.55 -16.15
N PRO A 184 12.16 -3.89 -16.24
CA PRO A 184 13.10 -3.53 -15.18
C PRO A 184 13.16 -2.02 -14.94
N GLY A 185 12.88 -1.61 -13.70
CA GLY A 185 12.90 -0.20 -13.28
C GLY A 185 11.58 0.55 -13.54
N GLU A 186 10.64 -0.08 -14.24
CA GLU A 186 9.27 0.43 -14.40
C GLU A 186 8.22 -0.52 -13.82
N ASP A 187 8.61 -1.75 -13.44
CA ASP A 187 7.78 -2.81 -12.84
C ASP A 187 6.92 -2.34 -11.65
N HIS A 188 7.34 -1.27 -10.99
CA HIS A 188 6.67 -0.63 -9.87
C HIS A 188 5.58 0.39 -10.25
N LYS A 189 5.38 0.72 -11.53
CA LYS A 189 4.35 1.69 -11.97
C LYS A 189 2.96 1.05 -12.00
N ILE A 190 1.96 1.79 -11.55
CA ILE A 190 0.58 1.31 -11.43
C ILE A 190 -0.02 0.86 -12.78
N GLU A 191 0.40 1.49 -13.89
CA GLU A 191 -0.04 1.18 -15.24
C GLU A 191 0.24 -0.29 -15.59
N HIS A 192 1.40 -0.81 -15.21
CA HIS A 192 1.73 -2.21 -15.49
C HIS A 192 1.00 -3.19 -14.58
N TYR A 193 0.46 -2.75 -13.44
CA TYR A 193 -0.50 -3.54 -12.67
C TYR A 193 -1.86 -3.54 -13.37
N MET A 194 -2.31 -2.39 -13.87
CA MET A 194 -3.57 -2.26 -14.61
C MET A 194 -3.58 -3.15 -15.84
N GLU A 195 -2.51 -3.18 -16.63
CA GLU A 195 -2.35 -4.07 -17.78
C GLU A 195 -2.60 -5.53 -17.40
N LEU A 196 -1.97 -6.02 -16.33
CA LEU A 196 -2.15 -7.40 -15.87
C LEU A 196 -3.58 -7.68 -15.39
N LEU A 197 -4.25 -6.71 -14.77
CA LEU A 197 -5.63 -6.84 -14.31
C LEU A 197 -6.64 -6.98 -15.46
N THR A 198 -6.27 -6.63 -16.69
CA THR A 198 -7.11 -6.88 -17.88
C THR A 198 -7.05 -8.32 -18.36
N LEU A 199 -6.05 -9.11 -17.93
CA LEU A 199 -5.82 -10.45 -18.45
C LEU A 199 -6.82 -11.46 -17.84
N PRO A 200 -7.47 -12.32 -18.66
CA PRO A 200 -8.43 -13.31 -18.16
C PRO A 200 -7.86 -14.19 -17.04
N ARG A 201 -6.62 -14.68 -17.20
CA ARG A 201 -5.92 -15.51 -16.22
C ARG A 201 -5.72 -14.83 -14.86
N VAL A 202 -5.67 -13.49 -14.83
CA VAL A 202 -5.56 -12.71 -13.60
C VAL A 202 -6.95 -12.52 -12.99
N GLN A 203 -7.96 -12.18 -13.79
CA GLN A 203 -9.33 -11.98 -13.34
C GLN A 203 -9.97 -13.24 -12.73
N GLU A 204 -9.56 -14.43 -13.19
CA GLU A 204 -9.98 -15.71 -12.62
C GLU A 204 -9.43 -15.97 -11.21
N ARG A 205 -8.26 -15.39 -10.89
CA ARG A 205 -7.54 -15.66 -9.63
C ARG A 205 -7.71 -14.53 -8.61
N VAL A 206 -7.76 -13.28 -9.07
CA VAL A 206 -7.79 -12.09 -8.20
C VAL A 206 -9.22 -11.68 -7.87
N PRO A 207 -9.52 -11.27 -6.62
CA PRO A 207 -10.76 -10.55 -6.28
C PRO A 207 -10.87 -9.23 -7.02
N MET A 208 -11.49 -9.23 -8.20
CA MET A 208 -11.73 -8.00 -8.97
C MET A 208 -12.67 -7.00 -8.27
N ARG A 209 -13.30 -7.40 -7.15
CA ARG A 209 -14.04 -6.53 -6.23
C ARG A 209 -13.69 -6.88 -4.78
N TRP A 210 -13.63 -5.88 -3.91
CA TRP A 210 -13.26 -6.03 -2.50
C TRP A 210 -14.11 -5.13 -1.58
N PRO A 211 -14.53 -5.57 -0.37
CA PRO A 211 -14.37 -6.90 0.21
C PRO A 211 -15.22 -7.96 -0.55
N ARG A 212 -14.85 -9.23 -0.43
CA ARG A 212 -15.61 -10.38 -0.98
C ARG A 212 -16.59 -10.93 0.05
#